data_AF-A0A2M7GIQ8-F1
#
_entry.id   AF-A0A2M7GIQ8-F1
#
_cell.length_a   1.000
_cell.length_b   1.000
_cell.length_c   1.000
_cell.angle_alpha   90.00
_cell.angle_beta   90.00
_cell.angle_gamma   90.00
#
_symmetry.space_group_name_H-M   'P 1'
#
loop_
_entity.id
_entity.type
_entity.pdbx_description
1 polymer ?
#
loop_
_entity_poly.entity_id
_entity_poly.type
_entity_poly.pdbx_seq_one_letter_code
_entity_poly.pdbx_strand_id
1 'polypeptide(L)'
;MPLLSALLIILTSVQSTPGAQFAALATDLQNEVQARAATARAYPAQTAPDLPPDDLLFSGLSELSVRAMQLSLSMETRNGPEDLRCIYRGMAQDALNHRQALTDADIRAGRLQVFAELAYLLDHAVEIGPIADQADIAPFTGVDPGCPRGPLR
;
A
#
# COMPACT_ATOMS: atom_id res chain seq x y z
N MET A 1 -21.58 50.27 -24.55
CA MET A 1 -20.37 49.57 -24.08
C MET A 1 -20.79 48.61 -22.96
N PRO A 2 -21.09 47.33 -23.24
CA PRO A 2 -21.30 46.37 -22.17
C PRO A 2 -19.95 45.80 -21.72
N LEU A 3 -19.67 45.96 -20.42
CA LEU A 3 -18.54 45.35 -19.71
C LEU A 3 -18.76 43.83 -19.65
N LEU A 4 -17.96 43.07 -20.41
CA LEU A 4 -17.81 41.63 -20.20
C LEU A 4 -17.07 41.39 -18.88
N SER A 5 -17.78 40.88 -17.87
CA SER A 5 -17.17 40.30 -16.68
C SER A 5 -16.76 38.86 -16.98
N ALA A 6 -15.46 38.61 -17.09
CA ALA A 6 -14.91 37.26 -17.22
C ALA A 6 -14.84 36.61 -15.84
N LEU A 7 -15.65 35.58 -15.63
CA LEU A 7 -15.64 34.74 -14.44
C LEU A 7 -14.52 33.69 -14.58
N LEU A 8 -13.39 33.87 -13.90
CA LEU A 8 -12.33 32.86 -13.79
C LEU A 8 -12.74 31.82 -12.74
N ILE A 9 -13.14 30.63 -13.17
CA ILE A 9 -13.31 29.47 -12.29
C ILE A 9 -11.94 28.83 -12.11
N ILE A 10 -11.33 29.02 -10.94
CA ILE A 10 -10.10 28.33 -10.55
C ILE A 10 -10.50 26.89 -10.18
N LEU A 11 -10.23 25.94 -11.07
CA LEU A 11 -10.29 24.50 -10.78
C LEU A 11 -9.10 24.16 -9.88
N THR A 12 -9.30 24.15 -8.57
CA THR A 12 -8.34 23.53 -7.65
C THR A 12 -8.46 22.02 -7.80
N SER A 13 -7.53 21.41 -8.52
CA SER A 13 -7.34 19.97 -8.48
C SER A 13 -6.94 19.58 -7.05
N VAL A 14 -7.84 18.89 -6.36
CA VAL A 14 -7.54 18.24 -5.08
C VAL A 14 -6.53 17.13 -5.40
N GLN A 15 -5.25 17.44 -5.29
CA GLN A 15 -4.21 16.41 -5.34
C GLN A 15 -4.30 15.63 -4.02
N SER A 16 -4.56 14.33 -4.11
CA SER A 16 -4.51 13.45 -2.95
C SER A 16 -3.07 13.41 -2.42
N THR A 17 -2.93 13.51 -1.11
CA THR A 17 -1.64 13.46 -0.43
C THR A 17 -1.04 12.04 -0.50
N PRO A 18 0.29 11.88 -0.35
CA PRO A 18 0.93 10.57 -0.51
C PRO A 18 0.34 9.45 0.36
N GLY A 19 0.03 9.73 1.64
CA GLY A 19 -0.61 8.79 2.55
C GLY A 19 -2.04 8.41 2.12
N ALA A 20 -2.83 9.40 1.68
CA ALA A 20 -4.16 9.17 1.12
C ALA A 20 -4.13 8.34 -0.18
N GLN A 21 -3.15 8.57 -1.05
CA GLN A 21 -2.95 7.75 -2.25
C GLN A 21 -2.55 6.31 -1.91
N PHE A 22 -1.71 6.12 -0.90
CA PHE A 22 -1.33 4.79 -0.41
C PHE A 22 -2.55 4.03 0.14
N ALA A 23 -3.39 4.69 0.95
CA ALA A 23 -4.62 4.10 1.46
C ALA A 23 -5.64 3.77 0.35
N ALA A 24 -5.75 4.63 -0.66
CA ALA A 24 -6.62 4.38 -1.82
C ALA A 24 -6.16 3.13 -2.60
N LEU A 25 -4.87 3.02 -2.90
CA LEU A 25 -4.31 1.83 -3.53
C LEU A 25 -4.57 0.57 -2.68
N ALA A 26 -4.38 0.66 -1.36
CA ALA A 26 -4.64 -0.46 -0.47
C ALA A 26 -6.12 -0.91 -0.53
N THR A 27 -7.06 0.04 -0.59
CA THR A 27 -8.49 -0.23 -0.74
C THR A 27 -8.79 -0.96 -2.06
N ASP A 28 -8.21 -0.50 -3.17
CA ASP A 28 -8.39 -1.14 -4.47
C ASP A 28 -7.86 -2.58 -4.46
N LEU A 29 -6.70 -2.80 -3.83
CA LEU A 29 -6.13 -4.13 -3.67
C LEU A 29 -6.95 -5.04 -2.74
N GLN A 30 -7.60 -4.50 -1.70
CA GLN A 30 -8.50 -5.30 -0.84
C GLN A 30 -9.65 -5.88 -1.66
N ASN A 31 -10.24 -5.06 -2.54
CA ASN A 31 -11.32 -5.50 -3.42
C ASN A 31 -10.85 -6.66 -4.32
N GLU A 32 -9.64 -6.56 -4.87
CA GLU A 32 -9.08 -7.63 -5.71
C GLU A 32 -8.74 -8.90 -4.93
N VAL A 33 -8.17 -8.76 -3.72
CA VAL A 33 -7.91 -9.89 -2.83
C VAL A 33 -9.21 -10.60 -2.46
N GLN A 34 -10.27 -9.86 -2.14
CA GLN A 34 -11.57 -10.43 -1.80
C GLN A 34 -12.19 -11.20 -2.98
N ALA A 35 -12.19 -10.61 -4.17
CA ALA A 35 -12.72 -11.24 -5.39
C ALA A 35 -11.97 -12.53 -5.74
N ARG A 36 -10.63 -12.52 -5.63
CA ARG A 36 -9.78 -13.68 -5.92
C ARG A 36 -9.90 -14.75 -4.85
N ALA A 37 -9.98 -14.37 -3.57
CA ALA A 37 -10.20 -15.30 -2.48
C ALA A 37 -11.55 -16.03 -2.59
N ALA A 38 -12.63 -15.33 -2.98
CA ALA A 38 -13.92 -15.95 -3.24
C ALA A 38 -13.82 -17.01 -4.36
N THR A 39 -13.15 -16.67 -5.46
CA THR A 39 -12.92 -17.60 -6.57
C THR A 39 -12.05 -18.80 -6.16
N ALA A 40 -10.99 -18.58 -5.38
CA ALA A 40 -10.13 -19.65 -4.89
C ALA A 40 -10.87 -20.61 -3.95
N ARG A 41 -11.77 -20.11 -3.10
CA ARG A 41 -12.63 -20.95 -2.23
C ARG A 41 -13.64 -21.77 -3.02
N ALA A 42 -14.18 -21.22 -4.12
CA ALA A 42 -15.12 -21.94 -4.98
C ALA A 42 -14.45 -23.09 -5.75
N TYR A 43 -13.16 -22.97 -6.08
CA TYR A 43 -12.43 -23.92 -6.91
C TYR A 43 -11.06 -24.32 -6.34
N PRO A 44 -10.97 -24.84 -5.11
CA PRO A 44 -9.71 -24.93 -4.37
C PRO A 44 -8.67 -25.85 -5.01
N ALA A 45 -9.09 -26.91 -5.69
CA ALA A 45 -8.20 -27.90 -6.31
C ALA A 45 -7.75 -27.52 -7.74
N GLN A 46 -8.25 -26.43 -8.32
CA GLN A 46 -7.78 -26.00 -9.64
C GLN A 46 -6.39 -25.38 -9.54
N THR A 47 -5.62 -25.51 -10.62
CA THR A 47 -4.37 -24.78 -10.83
C THR A 47 -4.58 -23.29 -10.59
N ALA A 48 -3.65 -22.69 -9.86
CA ALA A 48 -3.67 -21.26 -9.62
C ALA A 48 -3.36 -20.53 -10.94
N PRO A 49 -4.13 -19.50 -11.34
CA PRO A 49 -3.81 -18.75 -12.55
C PRO A 49 -2.43 -18.11 -12.46
N ASP A 50 -1.70 -18.08 -13.59
CA ASP A 50 -0.47 -17.29 -13.69
C ASP A 50 -0.75 -15.81 -13.41
N LEU A 51 0.24 -15.13 -12.84
CA LEU A 51 0.19 -13.69 -12.54
C LEU A 51 1.18 -12.97 -13.45
N PRO A 52 0.75 -12.53 -14.65
CA PRO A 52 1.62 -11.77 -15.54
C PRO A 52 2.00 -10.41 -14.94
N PRO A 53 3.05 -9.73 -15.45
CA PRO A 53 3.52 -8.46 -14.90
C PRO A 53 2.47 -7.34 -14.84
N ASP A 54 1.47 -7.37 -15.71
CA ASP A 54 0.35 -6.41 -15.80
C ASP A 54 -0.88 -6.83 -14.99
N ASP A 55 -0.84 -7.96 -14.28
CA ASP A 55 -1.92 -8.37 -13.37
C ASP A 55 -2.11 -7.30 -12.28
N LEU A 56 -3.35 -6.89 -12.05
CA LEU A 56 -3.69 -5.78 -11.16
C LEU A 56 -3.22 -6.01 -9.72
N LEU A 57 -3.39 -7.23 -9.19
CA LEU A 57 -2.95 -7.54 -7.84
C LEU A 57 -1.42 -7.61 -7.79
N PHE A 58 -0.79 -8.26 -8.78
CA PHE A 58 0.66 -8.45 -8.81
C PHE A 58 1.43 -7.12 -8.96
N SER A 59 1.05 -6.30 -9.92
CA SER A 59 1.62 -4.97 -10.15
C SER A 59 1.28 -4.02 -8.99
N GLY A 60 0.04 -4.05 -8.51
CA GLY A 60 -0.40 -3.23 -7.39
C GLY A 60 0.33 -3.52 -6.08
N LEU A 61 0.67 -4.77 -5.78
CA LEU A 61 1.52 -5.08 -4.61
C LEU A 61 2.94 -4.53 -4.75
N SER A 62 3.47 -4.48 -5.97
CA SER A 62 4.77 -3.84 -6.23
C SER A 62 4.68 -2.32 -6.04
N GLU A 63 3.60 -1.71 -6.51
CA GLU A 63 3.34 -0.28 -6.31
C GLU A 63 3.12 0.06 -4.82
N LEU A 64 2.37 -0.78 -4.10
CA LEU A 64 2.14 -0.65 -2.67
C LEU A 64 3.46 -0.69 -1.91
N SER A 65 4.36 -1.62 -2.27
CA SER A 65 5.70 -1.70 -1.69
C SER A 65 6.49 -0.42 -1.90
N VAL A 66 6.47 0.13 -3.13
CA VAL A 66 7.20 1.37 -3.45
C VAL A 66 6.65 2.54 -2.64
N ARG A 67 5.32 2.69 -2.59
CA ARG A 67 4.66 3.78 -1.85
C ARG A 67 4.90 3.67 -0.35
N ALA A 68 4.80 2.47 0.22
CA ALA A 68 5.13 2.24 1.63
C ALA A 68 6.60 2.62 1.93
N MET A 69 7.54 2.23 1.07
CA MET A 69 8.94 2.64 1.24
C MET A 69 9.13 4.16 1.14
N GLN A 70 8.40 4.84 0.25
CA GLN A 70 8.41 6.31 0.16
C GLN A 70 7.89 6.96 1.45
N LEU A 71 6.82 6.43 2.05
CA LEU A 71 6.32 6.92 3.34
C LEU A 71 7.35 6.69 4.47
N SER A 72 8.01 5.53 4.51
CA SER A 72 9.12 5.25 5.44
C SER A 72 10.25 6.29 5.32
N LEU A 73 10.71 6.56 4.09
CA LEU A 73 11.78 7.54 3.85
C LEU A 73 11.35 8.98 4.17
N SER A 74 10.07 9.30 3.95
CA SER A 74 9.49 10.58 4.35
C SER A 74 9.53 10.75 5.87
N MET A 75 9.15 9.72 6.65
CA MET A 75 9.28 9.73 8.12
C MET A 75 10.73 9.93 8.56
N GLU A 76 11.68 9.22 7.92
CA GLU A 76 13.10 9.38 8.20
C GLU A 76 13.58 10.82 7.95
N THR A 77 13.22 11.39 6.80
CA THR A 77 13.65 12.73 6.37
C THR A 77 13.16 13.84 7.31
N ARG A 78 11.94 13.69 7.85
CA ARG A 78 11.34 14.68 8.77
C ARG A 78 11.57 14.38 10.25
N ASN A 79 12.45 13.43 10.57
CA ASN A 79 12.67 12.94 11.95
C ASN A 79 11.35 12.58 12.67
N GLY A 80 10.41 11.99 11.91
CA GLY A 80 9.13 11.53 12.42
C GLY A 80 9.27 10.30 13.32
N PRO A 81 8.15 9.78 13.85
CA PRO A 81 8.16 8.62 14.72
C PRO A 81 8.84 7.41 14.07
N GLU A 82 9.69 6.74 14.84
CA GLU A 82 10.40 5.56 14.35
C GLU A 82 9.46 4.39 14.11
N ASP A 83 8.47 4.19 14.97
CA ASP A 83 7.45 3.16 14.80
C ASP A 83 6.77 3.28 13.43
N LEU A 84 6.33 4.47 13.02
CA LEU A 84 5.74 4.70 11.70
C LEU A 84 6.74 4.42 10.58
N ARG A 85 8.00 4.86 10.71
CA ARG A 85 9.06 4.53 9.75
C ARG A 85 9.18 3.01 9.58
N CYS A 86 9.25 2.26 10.67
CA CYS A 86 9.40 0.80 10.61
C CYS A 86 8.15 0.09 10.13
N ILE A 87 6.96 0.57 10.48
CA ILE A 87 5.69 0.04 10.01
C ILE A 87 5.64 0.14 8.49
N TYR A 88 5.88 1.32 7.92
CA TYR A 88 5.85 1.48 6.46
C TYR A 88 6.94 0.65 5.77
N ARG A 89 8.14 0.55 6.35
CA ARG A 89 9.20 -0.32 5.83
C ARG A 89 8.81 -1.80 5.87
N GLY A 90 8.18 -2.25 6.95
CA GLY A 90 7.66 -3.61 7.11
C GLY A 90 6.59 -3.91 6.09
N MET A 91 5.60 -3.03 5.94
CA MET A 91 4.55 -3.14 4.92
C MET A 91 5.13 -3.25 3.50
N ALA A 92 6.19 -2.50 3.20
CA ALA A 92 6.86 -2.58 1.91
C ALA A 92 7.43 -3.99 1.66
N GLN A 93 8.13 -4.54 2.65
CA GLN A 93 8.68 -5.88 2.56
C GLN A 93 7.59 -6.96 2.48
N ASP A 94 6.55 -6.85 3.31
CA ASP A 94 5.46 -7.82 3.37
C ASP A 94 4.69 -7.86 2.04
N ALA A 95 4.45 -6.71 1.41
CA ALA A 95 3.83 -6.65 0.08
C ALA A 95 4.64 -7.45 -0.96
N LEU A 96 5.98 -7.34 -0.96
CA LEU A 96 6.83 -8.12 -1.86
C LEU A 96 6.86 -9.61 -1.52
N ASN A 97 6.89 -9.94 -0.22
CA ASN A 97 6.87 -11.33 0.25
C ASN A 97 5.57 -12.02 -0.17
N HIS A 98 4.42 -11.39 0.05
CA HIS A 98 3.13 -11.96 -0.35
C HIS A 98 2.97 -12.03 -1.87
N ARG A 99 3.50 -11.05 -2.61
CA ARG A 99 3.55 -11.12 -4.07
C ARG A 99 4.30 -12.36 -4.57
N GLN A 100 5.44 -12.68 -3.96
CA GLN A 100 6.20 -13.92 -4.27
C GLN A 100 5.41 -15.17 -3.83
N ALA A 101 4.81 -15.16 -2.64
CA ALA A 101 4.02 -16.29 -2.17
C ALA A 101 2.81 -16.60 -3.08
N LEU A 102 2.23 -15.59 -3.73
CA LEU A 102 1.18 -15.80 -4.73
C LEU A 102 1.70 -16.54 -5.98
N THR A 103 2.93 -16.26 -6.41
CA THR A 103 3.54 -16.95 -7.57
C THR A 103 3.99 -18.36 -7.25
N ASP A 104 4.36 -18.64 -6.00
CA ASP A 104 4.86 -19.95 -5.57
C ASP A 104 3.74 -20.99 -5.35
N ALA A 105 2.49 -20.56 -5.26
CA ALA A 105 1.36 -21.45 -5.02
C ALA A 105 0.83 -22.10 -6.32
N ASP A 106 1.02 -23.41 -6.45
CA ASP A 106 0.60 -24.19 -7.64
C ASP A 106 -0.93 -24.32 -7.80
N ILE A 107 -1.66 -24.34 -6.68
CA ILE A 107 -3.12 -24.52 -6.67
C ILE A 107 -3.81 -23.38 -5.92
N ARG A 108 -5.08 -23.13 -6.27
CA ARG A 108 -5.87 -22.04 -5.69
C ARG A 108 -5.99 -22.12 -4.17
N ALA A 109 -6.10 -23.33 -3.61
CA ALA A 109 -6.12 -23.51 -2.15
C ALA A 109 -4.86 -22.97 -1.47
N GLY A 110 -3.68 -23.10 -2.10
CA GLY A 110 -2.42 -22.58 -1.57
C GLY A 110 -2.39 -21.06 -1.43
N ARG A 111 -3.16 -20.34 -2.25
CA ARG A 111 -3.26 -18.87 -2.18
C ARG A 111 -4.21 -18.36 -1.10
N LEU A 112 -5.05 -19.21 -0.51
CA LEU A 112 -6.06 -18.76 0.45
C LEU A 112 -5.46 -18.14 1.71
N GLN A 113 -4.37 -18.72 2.22
CA GLN A 113 -3.63 -18.15 3.35
C GLN A 113 -3.01 -16.79 2.99
N VAL A 114 -2.37 -16.72 1.82
CA VAL A 114 -1.76 -15.47 1.31
C VAL A 114 -2.81 -14.37 1.15
N PHE A 115 -4.01 -14.70 0.65
CA PHE A 115 -5.10 -13.72 0.57
C PHE A 115 -5.60 -13.24 1.93
N ALA A 116 -5.61 -14.10 2.96
CA ALA A 116 -5.98 -13.68 4.32
C ALA A 116 -4.94 -12.72 4.91
N GLU A 117 -3.66 -13.01 4.72
CA GLU A 117 -2.55 -12.15 5.16
C GLU A 117 -2.53 -10.82 4.40
N LEU A 118 -2.75 -10.85 3.09
CA LEU A 118 -2.90 -9.64 2.29
C LEU A 118 -4.08 -8.79 2.74
N ALA A 119 -5.24 -9.39 3.04
CA ALA A 119 -6.38 -8.63 3.54
C ALA A 119 -6.04 -7.88 4.84
N TYR A 120 -5.29 -8.52 5.74
CA TYR A 120 -4.81 -7.90 6.99
C TYR A 120 -3.80 -6.77 6.73
N LEU A 121 -2.79 -7.02 5.89
CA LEU A 121 -1.80 -6.01 5.50
C LEU A 121 -2.46 -4.78 4.90
N LEU A 122 -3.41 -4.99 3.98
CA LEU A 122 -4.07 -3.92 3.25
C LEU A 122 -5.03 -3.13 4.14
N ASP A 123 -5.70 -3.78 5.09
CA ASP A 123 -6.54 -3.11 6.09
C ASP A 123 -5.72 -2.12 6.94
N HIS A 124 -4.57 -2.59 7.43
CA HIS A 124 -3.62 -1.73 8.13
C HIS A 124 -3.06 -0.62 7.25
N ALA A 125 -2.82 -0.88 5.96
CA ALA A 125 -2.34 0.14 5.03
C ALA A 125 -3.38 1.25 4.80
N VAL A 126 -4.67 0.90 4.75
CA VAL A 126 -5.78 1.87 4.70
C VAL A 126 -5.82 2.72 5.97
N GLU A 127 -5.69 2.10 7.15
CA GLU A 127 -5.74 2.81 8.43
C GLU A 127 -4.54 3.75 8.64
N ILE A 128 -3.34 3.24 8.39
CA ILE A 128 -2.08 3.93 8.73
C ILE A 128 -1.64 4.89 7.63
N GLY A 129 -2.05 4.69 6.38
CA GLY A 129 -1.69 5.56 5.26
C GLY A 129 -1.89 7.05 5.53
N PRO A 130 -3.10 7.51 5.89
CA PRO A 130 -3.38 8.93 6.12
C PRO A 130 -2.62 9.54 7.30
N ILE A 131 -2.11 8.72 8.23
CA ILE A 131 -1.27 9.20 9.33
C ILE A 131 -0.03 9.90 8.76
N ALA A 132 0.57 9.39 7.67
CA ALA A 132 1.75 10.01 7.06
C ALA A 132 1.55 11.48 6.64
N ASP A 133 0.32 11.87 6.31
CA ASP A 133 0.01 13.20 5.80
C ASP A 133 -0.26 14.23 6.92
N GLN A 134 -0.26 13.81 8.18
CA GLN A 134 -0.46 14.70 9.31
C GLN A 134 0.76 15.64 9.46
N ALA A 135 0.45 16.92 9.71
CA ALA A 135 1.46 17.97 9.89
C ALA A 135 2.17 17.87 11.25
N ASP A 136 1.43 17.49 12.31
CA ASP A 136 1.90 17.52 13.70
C ASP A 136 2.19 16.12 14.25
N ILE A 137 2.89 15.29 13.48
CA ILE A 137 3.36 14.01 14.02
C ILE A 137 4.57 14.27 14.89
N ALA A 138 4.46 13.94 16.18
CA ALA A 138 5.53 14.14 17.15
C ALA A 138 6.85 13.52 16.64
N PRO A 139 7.98 14.23 16.73
CA PRO A 139 9.26 13.69 16.32
C PRO A 139 9.67 12.53 17.23
N PHE A 140 10.47 11.61 16.70
CA PHE A 140 11.05 10.56 17.53
C PHE A 140 12.03 11.16 18.56
N THR A 141 11.78 10.89 19.85
CA THR A 141 12.59 11.40 20.97
C THR A 141 13.33 10.28 21.73
N GLY A 142 13.20 9.03 21.30
CA GLY A 142 13.82 7.87 21.91
C GLY A 142 15.25 7.58 21.40
N VAL A 143 15.85 6.51 21.91
CA VAL A 143 17.05 5.89 21.33
C VAL A 143 16.56 4.92 20.26
N ASP A 144 17.08 5.01 19.03
CA ASP A 144 16.68 4.18 17.88
C ASP A 144 16.96 2.69 18.17
N PRO A 145 15.94 1.83 18.42
CA PRO A 145 16.13 0.41 18.69
C PRO A 145 16.65 -0.41 17.49
N GLY A 146 16.82 0.18 16.30
CA GLY A 146 17.53 -0.47 15.19
C GLY A 146 16.73 -0.60 13.90
N CYS A 147 15.84 0.34 13.59
CA CYS A 147 15.13 0.32 12.31
C CYS A 147 16.09 0.63 11.14
N PRO A 148 16.31 -0.30 10.19
CA PRO A 148 17.28 -0.08 9.12
C PRO A 148 16.94 1.16 8.28
N ARG A 149 17.94 2.01 8.05
CA ARG A 149 17.81 3.21 7.21
C ARG A 149 18.08 2.91 5.75
N GLY A 150 17.48 3.72 4.86
CA GLY A 150 17.62 3.56 3.41
C GLY A 150 16.72 2.45 2.82
N PRO A 151 16.95 2.05 1.55
CA PRO A 151 16.05 1.15 0.82
C PRO A 151 15.98 -0.27 1.42
N LEU A 152 14.99 -1.04 0.99
CA LEU A 152 14.94 -2.49 1.23
C LEU A 152 16.20 -3.16 0.64
N ARG A 153 16.70 -4.20 1.33
CA ARG A 153 17.88 -4.96 0.93
C ARG A 153 17.48 -6.26 0.27
#